data_AF-A0A9C7UL71-F1
#
_entry.id   AF-A0A9C7UL71-F1
#
_cell.length_a   1.000
_cell.length_b   1.000
_cell.length_c   1.000
_cell.angle_alpha   90.00
_cell.angle_beta   90.00
_cell.angle_gamma   90.00
#
_symmetry.space_group_name_H-M   'P 1'
#
loop_
_entity.id
_entity.type
_entity.pdbx_description
1 polymer ?
#
loop_
_entity_poly.entity_id
_entity_poly.type
_entity_poly.pdbx_seq_one_letter_code
_entity_poly.pdbx_strand_id
1 'polypeptide(L)'
;MEDDLGYVFDAVRTIHHELDGSVPLIGFAGSPWTLATYMVEGQSTGILRELKALMYEQPQALHALLDILAESVSGYLAAQVKAGADVLMIFDTWGGVLPHTEYREFSLSAMRRIVEALKSDEMTRHIPVILFTKGGGQWLKEMADSGCDAFGVVIGRPRWLLPGTRLVSGWRLKGNLDPAVLYARPGGHRACCRISAG
;
A
#
# COMPACT_ATOMS: atom_id res chain seq x y z
N MET A 1 2.97 -10.69 19.64
CA MET A 1 2.12 -9.90 18.72
C MET A 1 0.75 -9.62 19.33
N GLU A 2 0.01 -10.61 19.83
CA GLU A 2 -1.20 -10.36 20.65
C GLU A 2 -0.86 -9.58 21.95
N ASP A 3 0.30 -9.82 22.58
CA ASP A 3 0.70 -9.10 23.80
C ASP A 3 1.07 -7.62 23.57
N ASP A 4 1.71 -7.27 22.45
CA ASP A 4 2.20 -5.91 22.19
C ASP A 4 1.25 -5.05 21.33
N LEU A 5 0.44 -5.69 20.47
CA LEU A 5 -0.48 -5.04 19.53
C LEU A 5 -1.95 -5.44 19.73
N GLY A 6 -2.27 -6.09 20.85
CA GLY A 6 -3.62 -6.58 21.17
C GLY A 6 -4.71 -5.52 21.03
N TYR A 7 -4.41 -4.28 21.41
CA TYR A 7 -5.33 -3.14 21.30
C TYR A 7 -5.80 -2.87 19.86
N VAL A 8 -4.94 -3.12 18.85
CA VAL A 8 -5.34 -2.98 17.44
C VAL A 8 -6.35 -4.06 17.09
N PHE A 9 -6.06 -5.31 17.45
CA PHE A 9 -6.91 -6.44 17.10
C PHE A 9 -8.26 -6.38 17.82
N ASP A 10 -8.29 -5.86 19.05
CA ASP A 10 -9.52 -5.58 19.79
C ASP A 10 -10.35 -4.49 19.11
N ALA A 11 -9.70 -3.43 18.61
CA ALA A 11 -10.37 -2.39 17.83
C ALA A 11 -10.94 -2.96 16.52
N VAL A 12 -10.19 -3.78 15.79
CA VAL A 12 -10.66 -4.43 14.56
C VAL A 12 -11.88 -5.31 14.84
N ARG A 13 -11.84 -6.14 15.89
CA ARG A 13 -12.98 -6.99 16.28
C ARG A 13 -14.21 -6.17 16.65
N THR A 14 -14.01 -5.09 17.41
CA THR A 14 -15.09 -4.17 17.81
C THR A 14 -15.72 -3.52 16.59
N ILE A 15 -14.92 -2.95 15.69
CA ILE A 15 -15.42 -2.30 14.48
C ILE A 15 -16.15 -3.30 13.58
N HIS A 16 -15.58 -4.49 13.37
CA HIS A 16 -16.24 -5.53 12.56
C HIS A 16 -17.59 -5.93 13.14
N HIS A 17 -17.70 -6.07 14.47
CA HIS A 17 -18.97 -6.35 15.14
C HIS A 17 -19.99 -5.22 14.95
N GLU A 18 -19.58 -3.97 15.18
CA GLU A 18 -20.46 -2.79 15.06
C GLU A 18 -20.88 -2.51 13.61
N LEU A 19 -20.08 -2.92 12.62
CA LEU A 19 -20.45 -2.80 11.21
C LEU A 19 -21.56 -3.78 10.81
N ASP A 20 -21.72 -4.91 11.52
CA ASP A 20 -22.74 -5.94 11.28
C ASP A 20 -22.88 -6.32 9.78
N GLY A 21 -21.74 -6.45 9.09
CA GLY A 21 -21.69 -6.80 7.66
C GLY A 21 -22.21 -5.72 6.70
N SER A 22 -22.50 -4.50 7.15
CA SER A 22 -23.01 -3.42 6.32
C SER A 22 -22.02 -2.94 5.25
N VAL A 23 -20.72 -2.95 5.57
CA VAL A 23 -19.63 -2.64 4.65
C VAL A 23 -18.37 -3.48 4.97
N PRO A 24 -17.49 -3.75 3.98
CA PRO A 24 -16.23 -4.45 4.24
C PRO A 24 -15.25 -3.61 5.08
N LEU A 25 -14.53 -4.26 5.99
CA LEU A 25 -13.48 -3.65 6.81
C LEU A 25 -12.11 -3.79 6.13
N ILE A 26 -11.40 -2.68 5.97
CA ILE A 26 -10.06 -2.66 5.38
C ILE A 26 -9.00 -2.63 6.50
N GLY A 27 -8.27 -3.73 6.66
CA GLY A 27 -7.04 -3.78 7.43
C GLY A 27 -5.87 -3.17 6.66
N PHE A 28 -4.87 -2.63 7.36
CA PHE A 28 -3.75 -1.97 6.69
C PHE A 28 -2.43 -2.01 7.46
N ALA A 29 -1.34 -1.80 6.73
CA ALA A 29 0.01 -1.61 7.26
C ALA A 29 0.85 -0.69 6.35
N GLY A 30 1.94 -0.15 6.87
CA GLY A 30 2.97 0.52 6.05
C GLY A 30 3.83 -0.49 5.30
N SER A 31 4.36 -0.10 4.13
CA SER A 31 5.36 -0.92 3.42
C SER A 31 6.66 -1.04 4.22
N PRO A 32 7.46 -2.10 4.03
CA PRO A 32 8.77 -2.22 4.67
C PRO A 32 9.69 -1.01 4.42
N TRP A 33 9.73 -0.49 3.19
CA TRP A 33 10.47 0.74 2.87
C TRP A 33 9.97 1.97 3.65
N THR A 34 8.65 2.14 3.75
CA THR A 34 8.04 3.25 4.49
C THR A 34 8.27 3.12 6.00
N LEU A 35 8.26 1.91 6.56
CA LEU A 35 8.56 1.69 7.97
C LEU A 35 10.05 1.91 8.27
N ALA A 36 10.94 1.39 7.42
CA ALA A 36 12.39 1.62 7.52
C ALA A 36 12.73 3.11 7.48
N THR A 37 12.01 3.90 6.68
CA THR A 37 12.11 5.36 6.67
C THR A 37 11.91 5.94 8.05
N TYR A 38 10.82 5.61 8.74
CA TYR A 38 10.57 6.14 10.08
C TYR A 38 11.57 5.63 11.12
N MET A 39 12.02 4.38 11.01
CA MET A 39 12.98 3.78 11.96
C MET A 39 14.38 4.40 11.84
N VAL A 40 14.84 4.69 10.62
CA VAL A 40 16.19 5.20 10.37
C VAL A 40 16.24 6.72 10.46
N GLU A 41 15.25 7.43 9.92
CA GLU A 41 15.22 8.90 9.94
C GLU A 41 14.74 9.46 11.29
N GLY A 42 13.99 8.68 12.07
CA GLY A 42 13.36 9.10 13.33
C GLY A 42 12.19 10.09 13.17
N GLN A 43 11.95 10.61 11.97
CA GLN A 43 10.87 11.54 11.65
C GLN A 43 10.54 11.55 10.15
N SER A 44 9.43 12.19 9.79
CA SER A 44 9.05 12.40 8.38
C SER A 44 9.95 13.47 7.74
N THR A 45 10.90 13.06 6.91
CA THR A 45 11.75 13.96 6.10
C THR A 45 11.50 13.73 4.61
N GLY A 46 11.51 14.78 3.79
CA GLY A 46 11.25 14.63 2.34
C GLY A 46 12.44 14.07 1.55
N ILE A 47 13.65 14.11 2.11
CA ILE A 47 14.90 13.78 1.40
C ILE A 47 15.32 12.33 1.67
N LEU A 48 14.99 11.79 2.85
CA LEU A 48 15.38 10.45 3.31
C LEU A 48 16.89 10.25 3.27
N ARG A 49 17.64 11.19 3.86
CA ARG A 49 19.10 11.25 3.71
C ARG A 49 19.78 10.04 4.34
N GLU A 50 19.41 9.71 5.57
CA GLU A 50 20.05 8.64 6.34
C GLU A 50 19.68 7.27 5.76
N LEU A 51 18.41 7.08 5.38
CA LEU A 51 17.98 5.83 4.76
C LEU A 51 18.61 5.64 3.38
N LYS A 52 18.72 6.69 2.56
CA LYS A 52 19.40 6.60 1.26
C LYS A 52 20.89 6.39 1.42
N ALA A 53 21.53 7.00 2.42
CA ALA A 53 22.94 6.71 2.73
C ALA A 53 23.10 5.23 3.09
N LEU A 54 22.26 4.69 3.98
CA LEU A 54 22.26 3.26 4.33
C LEU A 54 22.06 2.37 3.10
N MET A 55 21.14 2.75 2.20
CA MET A 55 20.87 2.03 0.95
C MET A 55 22.11 1.92 0.05
N TYR A 56 22.88 3.00 -0.10
CA TYR A 56 24.06 3.01 -0.97
C TYR A 56 25.32 2.47 -0.29
N GLU A 57 25.49 2.70 1.01
CA GLU A 57 26.71 2.33 1.74
C GLU A 57 26.66 0.92 2.32
N GLN A 58 25.48 0.48 2.78
CA GLN A 58 25.30 -0.80 3.47
C GLN A 58 24.02 -1.53 3.00
N PRO A 59 23.90 -1.84 1.70
CA PRO A 59 22.68 -2.43 1.13
C PRO A 59 22.31 -3.77 1.79
N GLN A 60 23.27 -4.57 2.25
CA GLN A 60 23.00 -5.82 2.96
C GLN A 60 22.31 -5.61 4.30
N ALA A 61 22.69 -4.56 5.04
CA ALA A 61 22.05 -4.20 6.30
C ALA A 61 20.62 -3.70 6.06
N LEU A 62 20.42 -2.91 4.99
CA LEU A 62 19.09 -2.46 4.60
C LEU A 62 18.20 -3.64 4.17
N HIS A 63 18.70 -4.57 3.36
CA HIS A 63 17.97 -5.79 3.00
C HIS A 63 17.57 -6.60 4.24
N ALA A 64 18.48 -6.80 5.19
CA ALA A 64 18.16 -7.49 6.45
C ALA A 64 17.05 -6.78 7.25
N LEU A 65 17.06 -5.45 7.31
CA LEU A 65 15.99 -4.68 7.95
C LEU A 65 14.65 -4.84 7.22
N LEU A 66 14.65 -4.74 5.89
CA LEU A 66 13.44 -4.87 5.07
C LEU A 66 12.84 -6.28 5.17
N ASP A 67 13.68 -7.30 5.31
CA ASP A 67 13.27 -8.69 5.50
C ASP A 67 12.52 -8.89 6.82
N ILE A 68 13.08 -8.39 7.93
CA ILE A 68 12.43 -8.41 9.24
C ILE A 68 11.09 -7.67 9.19
N LEU A 69 11.06 -6.51 8.53
CA LEU A 69 9.84 -5.73 8.36
C LEU A 69 8.80 -6.44 7.49
N ALA A 70 9.21 -7.13 6.42
CA ALA A 70 8.32 -7.89 5.57
C ALA A 70 7.67 -9.05 6.35
N GLU A 71 8.44 -9.78 7.15
CA GLU A 71 7.93 -10.85 8.01
C GLU A 71 6.95 -10.30 9.06
N SER A 72 7.33 -9.22 9.74
CA SER A 72 6.50 -8.58 10.77
C SER A 72 5.18 -8.04 10.19
N VAL A 73 5.24 -7.35 9.04
CA VAL A 73 4.05 -6.83 8.36
C VAL A 73 3.14 -7.95 7.88
N SER A 74 3.70 -9.04 7.36
CA SER A 74 2.91 -10.21 6.93
C SER A 74 2.12 -10.81 8.10
N GLY A 75 2.80 -11.06 9.23
CA GLY A 75 2.13 -11.56 10.44
C GLY A 75 1.08 -10.59 10.97
N TYR A 76 1.39 -9.30 11.01
CA TYR A 76 0.47 -8.27 11.46
C TYR A 76 -0.81 -8.18 10.61
N LEU A 77 -0.67 -8.23 9.28
CA LEU A 77 -1.81 -8.25 8.36
C LEU A 77 -2.64 -9.52 8.50
N ALA A 78 -2.00 -10.69 8.66
CA ALA A 78 -2.71 -11.94 8.90
C ALA A 78 -3.51 -11.92 10.22
N ALA A 79 -2.98 -11.31 11.28
CA ALA A 79 -3.72 -11.14 12.52
C ALA A 79 -4.90 -10.16 12.39
N GLN A 80 -4.80 -9.13 11.54
CA GLN A 80 -5.95 -8.28 11.21
C GLN A 80 -7.05 -9.07 10.49
N VAL A 81 -6.70 -9.99 9.58
CA VAL A 81 -7.68 -10.91 8.97
C VAL A 81 -8.35 -11.79 10.02
N LYS A 82 -7.56 -12.40 10.92
CA LYS A 82 -8.08 -13.18 12.05
C LYS A 82 -9.04 -12.36 12.93
N ALA A 83 -8.82 -11.06 13.03
CA ALA A 83 -9.64 -10.13 13.80
C ALA A 83 -10.89 -9.63 13.05
N GLY A 84 -11.02 -9.87 11.74
CA GLY A 84 -12.19 -9.50 10.94
C GLY A 84 -11.93 -8.52 9.78
N ALA A 85 -10.68 -8.34 9.34
CA ALA A 85 -10.41 -7.56 8.14
C ALA A 85 -10.79 -8.34 6.86
N ASP A 86 -11.66 -7.75 6.03
CA ASP A 86 -12.13 -8.33 4.76
C ASP A 86 -11.20 -8.04 3.58
N VAL A 87 -10.42 -6.97 3.67
CA VAL A 87 -9.49 -6.49 2.64
C VAL A 87 -8.23 -5.97 3.31
N LEU A 88 -7.07 -6.17 2.68
CA LEU A 88 -5.80 -5.68 3.18
C LEU A 88 -5.20 -4.59 2.27
N MET A 89 -4.58 -3.58 2.87
CA MET A 89 -3.92 -2.51 2.14
C MET A 89 -2.51 -2.25 2.68
N ILE A 90 -1.53 -2.21 1.77
CA ILE A 90 -0.15 -1.84 2.08
C ILE A 90 0.13 -0.43 1.57
N PHE A 91 0.46 0.47 2.48
CA PHE A 91 0.75 1.88 2.20
C PHE A 91 2.26 2.10 2.05
N ASP A 92 2.72 2.26 0.82
CA ASP A 92 4.05 2.72 0.48
C ASP A 92 4.05 4.23 0.21
N THR A 93 4.15 4.99 1.29
CA THR A 93 4.10 6.46 1.26
C THR A 93 5.36 7.07 0.66
N TRP A 94 6.50 6.39 0.83
CA TRP A 94 7.81 6.89 0.46
C TRP A 94 8.43 6.22 -0.76
N GLY A 95 7.83 5.18 -1.34
CA GLY A 95 8.40 4.50 -2.52
C GLY A 95 8.59 5.40 -3.74
N GLY A 96 7.72 6.41 -3.92
CA GLY A 96 7.81 7.36 -5.04
C GLY A 96 9.04 8.26 -5.05
N VAL A 97 9.84 8.29 -3.97
CA VAL A 97 11.08 9.08 -3.91
C VAL A 97 12.32 8.31 -4.36
N LEU A 98 12.15 7.02 -4.70
CA LEU A 98 13.19 6.14 -5.21
C LEU A 98 13.28 6.24 -6.73
N PRO A 99 14.49 6.14 -7.31
CA PRO A 99 14.63 5.84 -8.72
C PRO A 99 14.12 4.43 -9.05
N HIS A 100 13.93 4.15 -10.34
CA HIS A 100 13.22 2.95 -10.80
C HIS A 100 13.85 1.64 -10.33
N THR A 101 15.18 1.53 -10.33
CA THR A 101 15.89 0.30 -9.94
C THR A 101 15.75 0.05 -8.44
N GLU A 102 15.98 1.08 -7.64
CA GLU A 102 15.94 1.03 -6.18
C GLU A 102 14.51 0.82 -5.68
N TYR A 103 13.50 1.38 -6.36
CA TYR A 103 12.10 1.07 -6.06
C TYR A 103 11.82 -0.42 -6.18
N ARG A 104 12.26 -1.05 -7.29
CA ARG A 104 12.06 -2.48 -7.51
C ARG A 104 12.78 -3.32 -6.47
N GLU A 105 14.01 -2.95 -6.13
CA GLU A 105 14.86 -3.69 -5.20
C GLU A 105 14.42 -3.55 -3.74
N PHE A 106 14.24 -2.32 -3.24
CA PHE A 106 14.08 -2.05 -1.81
C PHE A 106 12.63 -1.83 -1.37
N SER A 107 11.71 -1.47 -2.28
CA SER A 107 10.29 -1.32 -1.91
C SER A 107 9.43 -2.46 -2.45
N LEU A 108 9.38 -2.62 -3.78
CA LEU A 108 8.47 -3.55 -4.42
C LEU A 108 8.80 -5.02 -4.09
N SER A 109 10.08 -5.39 -4.04
CA SER A 109 10.51 -6.74 -3.67
C SER A 109 9.97 -7.16 -2.30
N ALA A 110 10.06 -6.27 -1.31
CA ALA A 110 9.57 -6.54 0.04
C ALA A 110 8.04 -6.61 0.09
N MET A 111 7.33 -5.72 -0.63
CA MET A 111 5.87 -5.81 -0.76
C MET A 111 5.41 -7.10 -1.46
N ARG A 112 6.14 -7.53 -2.49
CA ARG A 112 5.86 -8.79 -3.21
C ARG A 112 5.96 -9.99 -2.26
N ARG A 113 6.99 -10.06 -1.42
CA ARG A 113 7.12 -11.12 -0.40
C ARG A 113 5.95 -11.15 0.57
N ILE A 114 5.46 -9.97 1.00
CA ILE A 114 4.27 -9.89 1.85
C ILE A 114 3.05 -10.45 1.12
N VAL A 115 2.83 -10.05 -0.14
CA VAL A 115 1.70 -10.56 -0.94
C VAL A 115 1.82 -12.08 -1.11
N GLU A 116 3.00 -12.60 -1.46
CA GLU A 116 3.25 -14.04 -1.62
C GLU A 116 2.98 -14.80 -0.31
N ALA A 117 3.42 -14.28 0.83
CA ALA A 117 3.15 -14.89 2.15
C ALA A 117 1.65 -14.95 2.45
N LEU A 118 0.93 -13.84 2.25
CA LEU A 118 -0.52 -13.78 2.46
C LEU A 118 -1.28 -14.69 1.48
N LYS A 119 -0.85 -14.77 0.22
CA LYS A 119 -1.52 -15.63 -0.78
C LYS A 119 -1.22 -17.12 -0.57
N SER A 120 -0.16 -17.46 0.14
CA SER A 120 0.22 -18.84 0.45
C SER A 120 -0.44 -19.39 1.72
N ASP A 121 -0.89 -18.51 2.62
CA ASP A 121 -1.56 -18.89 3.88
C ASP A 121 -3.06 -19.17 3.64
N GLU A 122 -3.56 -20.31 4.15
CA GLU A 122 -4.95 -20.74 3.96
C GLU A 122 -5.98 -19.73 4.49
N MET A 123 -5.68 -19.05 5.60
CA MET A 123 -6.55 -18.05 6.21
C MET A 123 -6.62 -16.78 5.36
N THR A 124 -5.53 -16.39 4.71
CA THR A 124 -5.45 -15.07 4.06
C THR A 124 -5.46 -15.13 2.52
N ARG A 125 -5.33 -16.32 1.90
CA ARG A 125 -5.25 -16.48 0.44
C ARG A 125 -6.41 -15.87 -0.35
N HIS A 126 -7.61 -15.87 0.25
CA HIS A 126 -8.84 -15.38 -0.38
C HIS A 126 -9.07 -13.89 -0.12
N ILE A 127 -8.29 -13.27 0.76
CA ILE A 127 -8.40 -11.86 1.12
C ILE A 127 -7.78 -11.01 0.01
N PRO A 128 -8.51 -10.01 -0.53
CA PRO A 128 -7.95 -9.08 -1.50
C PRO A 128 -6.85 -8.22 -0.88
N VAL A 129 -5.72 -8.09 -1.57
CA VAL A 129 -4.58 -7.26 -1.16
C VAL A 129 -4.42 -6.08 -2.12
N ILE A 130 -4.35 -4.87 -1.56
CA ILE A 130 -4.20 -3.62 -2.30
C ILE A 130 -2.83 -3.04 -2.04
N LEU A 131 -2.05 -2.79 -3.11
CA LEU A 131 -0.79 -2.06 -2.99
C LEU A 131 -1.00 -0.59 -3.35
N PHE A 132 -0.51 0.32 -2.51
CA PHE A 132 -0.52 1.75 -2.79
C PHE A 132 0.88 2.32 -2.68
N THR A 133 1.45 2.74 -3.81
CA THR A 133 2.71 3.51 -3.83
C THR A 133 2.41 4.96 -4.19
N LYS A 134 2.63 5.88 -3.25
CA LYS A 134 2.48 7.32 -3.54
C LYS A 134 3.52 7.72 -4.58
N GLY A 135 3.07 8.34 -5.68
CA GLY A 135 3.95 8.68 -6.81
C GLY A 135 4.40 7.47 -7.65
N GLY A 136 3.95 6.26 -7.33
CA GLY A 136 4.40 5.03 -7.99
C GLY A 136 3.70 4.69 -9.29
N GLY A 137 3.08 5.67 -9.95
CA GLY A 137 2.31 5.43 -11.15
C GLY A 137 3.12 4.67 -12.22
N GLN A 138 4.34 5.11 -12.50
CA GLN A 138 5.19 4.47 -13.50
C GLN A 138 5.44 2.96 -13.28
N TRP A 139 5.14 2.42 -12.10
CA TRP A 139 5.38 1.03 -11.72
C TRP A 139 4.12 0.15 -11.61
N LEU A 140 2.95 0.61 -12.10
CA LEU A 140 1.72 -0.17 -11.95
C LEU A 140 1.80 -1.59 -12.54
N LYS A 141 2.53 -1.75 -13.66
CA LYS A 141 2.72 -3.07 -14.27
C LYS A 141 3.54 -3.98 -13.36
N GLU A 142 4.65 -3.50 -12.83
CA GLU A 142 5.48 -4.27 -11.92
C GLU A 142 4.75 -4.56 -10.59
N MET A 143 3.93 -3.63 -10.10
CA MET A 143 3.05 -3.88 -8.96
C MET A 143 2.04 -4.98 -9.28
N ALA A 144 1.48 -5.02 -10.49
CA ALA A 144 0.53 -6.08 -10.88
C ALA A 144 1.19 -7.45 -10.96
N ASP A 145 2.43 -7.51 -11.42
CA ASP A 145 3.22 -8.73 -11.46
C ASP A 145 3.62 -9.23 -10.04
N SER A 146 3.31 -8.48 -8.97
CA SER A 146 3.51 -8.90 -7.58
C SER A 146 2.39 -9.81 -7.05
N GLY A 147 1.30 -10.01 -7.81
CA GLY A 147 0.18 -10.87 -7.42
C GLY A 147 -0.88 -10.20 -6.52
N CYS A 148 -0.85 -8.87 -6.36
CA CYS A 148 -1.90 -8.16 -5.62
C CYS A 148 -3.18 -7.98 -6.47
N ASP A 149 -4.32 -7.79 -5.81
CA ASP A 149 -5.64 -7.77 -6.45
C ASP A 149 -6.06 -6.37 -6.96
N ALA A 150 -5.49 -5.31 -6.38
CA ALA A 150 -5.79 -3.93 -6.76
C ALA A 150 -4.63 -2.97 -6.45
N PHE A 151 -4.69 -1.77 -7.04
CA PHE A 151 -3.75 -0.69 -6.78
C PHE A 151 -4.46 0.57 -6.30
N GLY A 152 -3.87 1.23 -5.31
CA GLY A 152 -4.22 2.61 -5.00
C GLY A 152 -3.47 3.57 -5.93
N VAL A 153 -4.15 4.62 -6.43
CA VAL A 153 -3.54 5.65 -7.27
C VAL A 153 -3.79 7.04 -6.68
N VAL A 154 -2.73 7.82 -6.53
CA VAL A 154 -2.79 9.22 -6.07
C VAL A 154 -2.91 10.19 -7.27
N ILE A 155 -3.35 11.41 -6.99
CA ILE A 155 -3.34 12.55 -7.93
C ILE A 155 -2.02 12.70 -8.67
N GLY A 156 -2.13 13.19 -9.91
CA GLY A 156 -1.02 13.45 -10.80
C GLY A 156 -1.20 12.51 -11.96
N ARG A 157 -1.42 13.05 -13.16
CA ARG A 157 -1.79 12.26 -14.34
C ARG A 157 -0.74 11.17 -14.55
N PRO A 158 -1.02 9.90 -14.22
CA PRO A 158 -0.20 8.88 -14.81
C PRO A 158 -0.40 8.95 -16.32
N ARG A 159 0.66 8.73 -17.08
CA ARG A 159 0.68 8.86 -18.54
C ARG A 159 -0.41 8.02 -19.24
N TRP A 160 -1.05 7.06 -18.57
CA TRP A 160 -2.15 6.27 -19.14
C TRP A 160 -3.57 6.84 -18.93
N LEU A 161 -3.76 7.88 -18.12
CA LEU A 161 -5.00 8.69 -18.16
C LEU A 161 -5.06 9.61 -19.39
N LEU A 162 -4.06 9.52 -20.28
CA LEU A 162 -4.15 10.05 -21.63
C LEU A 162 -5.22 9.28 -22.42
N PRO A 163 -6.04 9.96 -23.25
CA PRO A 163 -6.98 9.30 -24.13
C PRO A 163 -6.30 8.20 -24.95
N GLY A 164 -6.78 6.96 -24.85
CA GLY A 164 -6.31 5.82 -25.65
C GLY A 164 -5.50 4.75 -24.92
N THR A 165 -5.13 4.97 -23.65
CA THR A 165 -4.46 3.95 -22.84
C THR A 165 -5.52 3.09 -22.16
N ARG A 166 -5.83 1.94 -22.75
CA ARG A 166 -6.72 0.96 -22.12
C ARG A 166 -6.07 0.46 -20.83
N LEU A 167 -6.80 0.52 -19.72
CA LEU A 167 -6.47 -0.29 -18.55
C LEU A 167 -6.27 -1.72 -19.05
N VAL A 168 -5.15 -2.33 -18.71
CA VAL A 168 -4.92 -3.75 -19.01
C VAL A 168 -6.10 -4.50 -18.37
N SER A 169 -6.80 -5.30 -19.17
CA SER A 169 -8.00 -6.02 -18.73
C SER A 169 -7.71 -6.81 -17.45
N GLY A 170 -8.45 -6.50 -16.37
CA GLY A 170 -8.35 -7.21 -15.09
C GLY A 170 -7.84 -6.38 -13.90
N TRP A 171 -7.30 -5.17 -14.12
CA TRP A 171 -6.80 -4.34 -13.01
C TRP A 171 -7.92 -3.59 -12.29
N ARG A 172 -7.90 -3.63 -10.94
CA ARG A 172 -8.80 -2.86 -10.08
C ARG A 172 -8.06 -1.64 -9.52
N LEU A 173 -8.67 -0.45 -9.62
CA LEU A 173 -8.08 0.82 -9.18
C LEU A 173 -8.90 1.48 -8.08
N LYS A 174 -8.22 1.98 -7.03
CA LYS A 174 -8.82 2.78 -5.95
C LYS A 174 -8.17 4.16 -5.91
N GLY A 175 -8.96 5.23 -5.97
CA GLY A 175 -8.48 6.62 -6.15
C GLY A 175 -9.20 7.29 -7.33
N ASN A 176 -8.77 8.42 -7.87
CA ASN A 176 -7.58 9.25 -7.66
C ASN A 176 -7.96 10.74 -7.54
N LEU A 177 -9.19 11.00 -7.07
CA LEU A 177 -9.76 12.35 -6.99
C LEU A 177 -8.83 13.26 -6.18
N ASP A 178 -8.62 14.46 -6.70
CA ASP A 178 -7.85 15.47 -5.97
C ASP A 178 -8.61 15.93 -4.72
N PRO A 179 -8.11 15.72 -3.49
CA PRO A 179 -8.77 16.20 -2.29
C PRO A 179 -9.01 17.72 -2.33
N ALA A 180 -8.20 18.49 -3.06
CA ALA A 180 -8.40 19.92 -3.23
C ALA A 180 -9.70 20.25 -3.99
N VAL A 181 -10.24 19.32 -4.78
CA VAL A 181 -11.57 19.45 -5.39
C VAL A 181 -12.65 19.60 -4.33
N LEU A 182 -12.47 19.05 -3.12
CA LEU A 182 -13.43 19.20 -2.02
C LEU A 182 -13.52 20.65 -1.50
N TYR A 183 -12.57 21.52 -1.82
CA TYR A 183 -12.67 22.96 -1.55
C TYR A 183 -13.46 23.73 -2.61
N ALA A 184 -13.76 23.12 -3.76
CA ALA A 184 -14.54 23.76 -4.80
C ALA A 184 -16.01 23.96 -4.35
N ARG A 185 -16.74 24.83 -5.04
CA ARG A 185 -18.20 24.92 -4.86
C ARG A 185 -18.89 23.66 -5.43
N PRO A 186 -20.13 23.32 -5.02
CA PRO A 186 -20.84 22.11 -5.43
C PRO A 186 -20.90 21.82 -6.95
N GLY A 187 -20.80 22.85 -7.79
CA GLY A 187 -20.74 22.71 -9.25
C GLY A 187 -19.39 22.17 -9.78
N GLY A 188 -18.27 22.42 -9.09
CA GLY A 188 -16.94 21.94 -9.45
C GLY A 188 -16.72 20.46 -9.14
N HIS A 189 -17.31 19.94 -8.06
CA HIS A 189 -17.15 18.53 -7.67
C HIS A 189 -17.71 17.55 -8.71
N ARG A 190 -18.88 17.88 -9.32
CA ARG A 190 -19.55 16.99 -10.28
C ARG A 190 -18.77 16.80 -11.58
N ALA A 191 -17.94 17.77 -11.96
CA ALA A 191 -17.11 17.69 -13.16
C ALA A 191 -15.91 16.75 -12.94
N CYS A 192 -15.28 16.78 -11.76
CA CYS A 192 -14.13 15.94 -11.43
C CYS A 192 -14.50 14.50 -11.03
N CYS A 193 -15.69 14.28 -10.46
CA CYS A 193 -16.15 12.93 -10.09
C CYS A 193 -16.71 12.10 -11.27
N ARG A 194 -16.77 12.66 -12.49
CA ARG A 194 -17.08 11.90 -13.71
C ARG A 194 -15.86 11.10 -14.15
N ILE A 195 -15.51 10.07 -13.39
CA ILE A 195 -14.70 8.97 -13.93
C ILE A 195 -15.62 8.23 -14.89
N SER A 196 -15.28 8.30 -16.17
CA SER A 196 -16.02 7.67 -17.27
C SER A 196 -16.15 6.17 -17.01
N ALA A 197 -17.35 5.76 -16.59
CA ALA A 197 -17.83 4.39 -16.76
C ALA A 197 -17.99 4.19 -18.28
N GLY A 198 -17.00 3.55 -18.88
CA GLY A 198 -16.96 3.15 -20.29
C GLY A 198 -16.22 1.84 -20.41
#